data_AF-A0A967KZQ5-F1
#
_entry.id   AF-A0A967KZQ5-F1
#
_cell.length_a   1.000
_cell.length_b   1.000
_cell.length_c   1.000
_cell.angle_alpha   90.00
_cell.angle_beta   90.00
_cell.angle_gamma   90.00
#
_symmetry.space_group_name_H-M   'P 1'
#
loop_
_entity.id
_entity.type
_entity.pdbx_description
1 polymer ?
#
loop_
_entity_poly.entity_id
_entity_poly.type
_entity_poly.pdbx_seq_one_letter_code
_entity_poly.pdbx_strand_id
1 'polypeptide(L)' 'MARPPTISDVIDKNCDGCAYCVDSCPTRSITLLEFMLRGDIKKVVEVSERTCIGCGICM' A
#
# COMPACT_ATOMS: atom_id res chain seq x y z
N MET A 1 21.58 -17.90 1.95
CA MET A 1 20.11 -17.99 2.00
C MET A 1 19.57 -16.57 2.13
N ALA A 2 18.94 -16.03 1.08
CA ALA A 2 18.28 -14.74 1.20
C ALA A 2 16.97 -14.93 1.97
N ARG A 3 16.77 -14.19 3.07
CA ARG A 3 15.46 -14.14 3.75
C ARG A 3 14.45 -13.52 2.78
N PRO A 4 13.19 -14.00 2.74
CA PRO A 4 12.16 -13.33 1.97
C PRO A 4 12.05 -11.86 2.43
N PRO A 5 11.86 -10.91 1.51
CA PRO A 5 11.78 -9.51 1.87
C PRO A 5 10.58 -9.30 2.80
N THR A 6 10.82 -8.70 3.97
CA THR A 6 9.74 -8.31 4.88
C THR A 6 9.15 -7.03 4.34
N ILE A 7 8.03 -7.12 3.63
CA ILE A 7 7.35 -5.98 3.01
C ILE A 7 5.96 -5.79 3.61
N SER A 8 5.45 -4.57 3.54
CA SER A 8 4.06 -4.28 3.90
C SER A 8 3.12 -4.77 2.79
N ASP A 9 1.99 -5.32 3.18
CA ASP A 9 0.93 -5.79 2.30
C ASP A 9 -0.40 -5.14 2.67
N VAL A 10 -1.27 -4.90 1.68
CA VAL A 10 -2.55 -4.24 1.87
C VAL A 10 -3.67 -5.25 1.73
N ILE A 11 -4.54 -5.30 2.73
CA ILE A 11 -5.79 -6.06 2.63
C ILE A 11 -6.84 -5.15 1.99
N ASP A 12 -7.02 -5.24 0.67
CA ASP A 12 -7.95 -4.42 -0.13
C ASP A 12 -9.41 -4.36 0.37
N LYS A 13 -9.81 -5.32 1.20
CA LYS A 13 -11.14 -5.38 1.82
C LYS A 13 -11.25 -4.45 3.04
N ASN A 14 -10.13 -4.14 3.68
CA ASN A 14 -10.03 -3.30 4.87
C ASN A 14 -9.44 -1.92 4.56
N CYS A 15 -8.93 -1.72 3.35
CA CYS A 15 -8.44 -0.43 2.89
C CYS A 15 -9.60 0.47 2.48
N ASP A 16 -9.69 1.66 3.08
CA ASP A 16 -10.68 2.69 2.76
C ASP A 16 -10.14 3.77 1.80
N GLY A 17 -8.86 3.69 1.44
CA GLY A 17 -8.21 4.66 0.56
C GLY A 17 -7.97 6.03 1.19
N CYS A 18 -7.85 6.13 2.52
CA CYS A 18 -7.58 7.39 3.23
C CYS A 18 -6.21 8.04 2.93
N ALA A 19 -5.28 7.31 2.30
CA ALA A 19 -3.95 7.74 1.90
C ALA A 19 -2.94 8.08 3.02
N TYR A 20 -3.25 7.86 4.30
CA TYR A 20 -2.30 8.11 5.41
C TYR A 20 -0.96 7.37 5.24
N CYS A 21 -1.02 6.13 4.77
CA CYS A 21 0.15 5.29 4.53
C CYS A 21 1.04 5.82 3.39
N VAL A 22 0.46 6.51 2.39
CA VAL A 22 1.19 7.09 1.26
C VAL A 22 2.14 8.18 1.74
N ASP A 23 1.63 9.11 2.54
CA ASP A 23 2.41 10.24 3.07
C ASP A 23 3.45 9.79 4.10
N SER A 24 3.13 8.76 4.88
CA SER A 24 4.01 8.24 5.93
C SER A 24 5.18 7.41 5.39
N CYS A 25 5.16 6.99 4.11
CA CYS A 25 6.14 6.08 3.56
C CYS A 25 7.46 6.79 3.22
N PRO A 26 8.58 6.49 3.92
CA PRO A 26 9.86 7.18 3.71
C PRO A 26 10.46 6.92 2.32
N THR A 27 10.16 5.76 1.72
CA THR A 27 10.65 5.34 0.41
C THR A 27 9.64 5.60 -0.71
N ARG A 28 8.47 6.19 -0.39
CA ARG A 28 7.37 6.43 -1.34
C ARG A 28 6.98 5.17 -2.12
N SER A 29 6.95 4.04 -1.42
CA SER A 29 6.64 2.73 -1.98
C SER A 29 5.15 2.44 -2.12
N ILE A 30 4.29 3.36 -1.69
CA ILE A 30 2.83 3.15 -1.62
C ILE A 30 2.16 4.15 -2.55
N THR A 31 1.24 3.67 -3.40
CA THR A 31 0.49 4.49 -4.36
C THR A 31 -1.01 4.35 -4.13
N LEU A 32 -1.74 5.48 -4.13
CA LEU A 32 -3.20 5.47 -4.09
C LEU A 32 -3.76 5.19 -5.48
N LEU A 33 -4.61 4.17 -5.58
CA LEU A 33 -5.34 3.79 -6.77
C LEU A 33 -6.82 4.15 -6.59
N GLU A 34 -7.39 4.76 -7.62
CA GLU A 34 -8.81 5.06 -7.71
C GLU A 34 -9.36 4.45 -9.00
N PHE A 35 -10.40 3.63 -8.89
CA PHE A 35 -11.02 2.98 -10.04
C PHE A 35 -12.51 2.74 -9.82
N MET A 36 -13.25 2.61 -10.93
CA MET A 36 -14.67 2.26 -10.92
C MET A 36 -14.85 0.74 -10.79
N LEU A 37 -15.63 0.30 -9.81
CA LEU A 37 -15.98 -1.10 -9.62
C LEU A 37 -17.49 -1.21 -9.44
N ARG A 38 -18.17 -1.87 -10.39
CA ARG A 38 -19.63 -2.11 -10.33
C ARG A 38 -20.50 -0.86 -10.20
N GLY A 39 -20.03 0.28 -10.70
CA GLY A 39 -20.75 1.56 -10.65
C GLY A 39 -20.37 2.43 -9.45
N ASP A 40 -19.59 1.91 -8.51
CA ASP A 40 -19.06 2.66 -7.37
C ASP A 40 -17.59 3.03 -7.58
N ILE A 41 -17.17 4.18 -7.03
CA ILE A 41 -15.76 4.56 -6.97
C ILE A 41 -15.12 3.82 -5.80
N LYS A 42 -14.10 3.01 -6.10
CA LYS A 42 -13.28 2.33 -5.10
C LYS A 42 -11.90 2.99 -5.04
N LYS A 43 -11.41 3.20 -3.82
CA LYS A 43 -10.06 3.67 -3.53
C LYS A 43 -9.33 2.64 -2.69
N VAL A 44 -8.12 2.29 -3.09
CA VAL A 44 -7.21 1.38 -2.36
C VAL A 44 -5.77 1.83 -2.57
N VAL A 45 -4.83 1.27 -1.82
CA VAL A 45 -3.41 1.54 -2.00
C VAL A 45 -2.66 0.27 -2.41
N GLU A 46 -1.61 0.43 -3.21
CA GLU A 46 -0.72 -0.65 -3.64
C GLU A 46 0.70 -0.40 -3.14
N VAL A 47 1.39 -1.45 -2.68
CA VAL A 47 2.78 -1.39 -2.19
C VAL A 47 3.74 -1.98 -3.22
N SER A 48 4.78 -1.24 -3.57
CA SER A 48 5.85 -1.70 -4.44
C SER A 48 6.87 -2.56 -3.68
N GLU A 49 6.88 -3.87 -3.95
CA GLU A 49 7.84 -4.81 -3.35
C GLU A 49 9.31 -4.47 -3.64
N ARG A 50 9.57 -3.73 -4.73
CA ARG A 50 10.92 -3.36 -5.16
C ARG A 50 11.54 -2.26 -4.31
N THR A 51 10.71 -1.40 -3.72
CA THR A 51 11.17 -0.21 -2.98
C THR A 51 10.79 -0.25 -1.51
N CYS A 52 9.83 -1.09 -1.13
CA CYS A 52 9.46 -1.28 0.27
C CYS A 52 10.62 -1.92 1.04
N ILE A 53 11.07 -1.23 2.10
CA ILE A 53 12.17 -1.69 2.95
C ILE A 53 11.70 -2.37 4.24
N GLY A 54 10.38 -2.56 4.43
CA GLY A 54 9.86 -3.22 5.63
C GLY A 54 9.94 -2.42 6.92
N CYS A 55 9.92 -1.08 6.85
CA CYS A 55 10.09 -0.23 8.04
C CYS A 55 8.90 -0.22 9.03
N GLY A 56 7.70 -0.57 8.57
CA GLY A 56 6.49 -0.66 9.41
C GLY A 56 5.84 0.67 9.82
N ILE A 57 6.33 1.83 9.34
CA ILE A 57 5.82 3.16 9.73
C ILE A 57 4.36 3.38 9.31
N CYS A 58 3.91 2.72 8.24
CA CYS A 58 2.59 2.90 7.64
C CYS A 58 1.52 1.89 8.14
N MET A 59 1.82 1.10 9.17
CA MET A 59 0.88 0.12 9.76
C MET A 59 0.02 0.71 10.86
#